data_AF-A0A7X7GKB8-F1
#
_entry.id   AF-A0A7X7GKB8-F1
#
_cell.length_a   1.000
_cell.length_b   1.000
_cell.length_c   1.000
_cell.angle_alpha   90.00
_cell.angle_beta   90.00
_cell.angle_gamma   90.00
#
_symmetry.space_group_name_H-M   'P 1'
#
loop_
_entity.id
_entity.type
_entity.pdbx_description
1 polymer ?
#
loop_
_entity_poly.entity_id
_entity_poly.type
_entity_poly.pdbx_seq_one_letter_code
_entity_poly.pdbx_strand_id
1 'polypeptide(L)'
;MDTQFPDGQSLLIRTDFSNDALWQSALRSTGDGEEDEPYYLPFTVVDDHRFDGLTVNDLLQIVPGDQFYVFVADRRTMEDPEHPLLVVDTGSAAAGDAGGQTVRVTQPGIESIESNLSIANMDFVDFVDAADSDGVYRGPDKSVAPPQYQHLSVATLRAAVQRRQDLPLFSELLHDLDTDDHGETVLVSTRVDMEMYRWNAHNPPARSVWRSEGREDLLRAVDDLSVAAAATIRAEGRYQWSIVLDPETLEPIAADRQIRPETSG
;
A
#
# COMPACT_ATOMS: atom_id res chain seq x y z
N MET A 1 8.90 -35.29 0.16
CA MET A 1 8.10 -34.92 -1.02
C MET A 1 8.41 -33.46 -1.28
N ASP A 2 8.77 -33.08 -2.50
CA ASP A 2 9.04 -31.69 -2.84
C ASP A 2 7.74 -30.86 -2.73
N THR A 3 7.69 -30.00 -1.71
CA THR A 3 6.68 -28.98 -1.47
C THR A 3 7.17 -27.64 -2.03
N GLN A 4 7.61 -27.64 -3.29
CA GLN A 4 8.11 -26.41 -3.93
C GLN A 4 6.94 -25.72 -4.64
N PHE A 5 6.64 -24.49 -4.21
CA PHE A 5 5.71 -23.60 -4.93
C PHE A 5 6.34 -23.14 -6.26
N PRO A 6 5.53 -22.84 -7.28
CA PRO A 6 6.04 -22.20 -8.49
C PRO A 6 6.55 -20.78 -8.17
N ASP A 7 7.52 -20.31 -8.95
CA ASP A 7 7.95 -18.92 -8.90
C ASP A 7 6.79 -18.01 -9.34
N GLY A 8 6.46 -16.98 -8.56
CA GLY A 8 5.40 -16.02 -8.87
C GLY A 8 5.12 -15.10 -7.70
N GLN A 9 4.95 -13.81 -7.96
CA GLN A 9 4.81 -12.80 -6.89
C GLN A 9 3.42 -12.79 -6.26
N SER A 10 2.38 -13.20 -6.98
CA SER A 10 0.99 -13.23 -6.53
C SER A 10 0.43 -14.64 -6.71
N LEU A 11 0.72 -15.52 -5.75
CA LEU A 11 0.22 -16.90 -5.75
C LEU A 11 -1.26 -16.96 -5.36
N LEU A 12 -2.07 -17.69 -6.14
CA LEU A 12 -3.45 -18.03 -5.79
C LEU A 12 -3.56 -19.54 -5.56
N ILE A 13 -3.64 -19.94 -4.29
CA ILE A 13 -3.59 -21.33 -3.86
C ILE A 13 -5.02 -21.83 -3.62
N ARG A 14 -5.42 -22.87 -4.35
CA ARG A 14 -6.68 -23.56 -4.07
C ARG A 14 -6.50 -24.53 -2.91
N THR A 15 -7.33 -24.39 -1.88
CA THR A 15 -7.33 -25.29 -0.70
C THR A 15 -8.67 -25.99 -0.49
N ASP A 16 -9.73 -25.59 -1.20
CA ASP A 16 -10.99 -26.34 -1.24
C ASP A 16 -11.23 -26.94 -2.63
N PHE A 17 -11.23 -28.27 -2.69
CA PHE A 17 -11.46 -29.03 -3.92
C PHE A 17 -12.88 -29.63 -3.96
N SER A 18 -13.81 -29.13 -3.14
CA SER A 18 -15.16 -29.72 -3.03
C SER A 18 -16.03 -29.52 -4.27
N ASN A 19 -15.77 -28.48 -5.06
CA ASN A 19 -16.56 -28.12 -6.23
C ASN A 19 -15.78 -27.35 -7.30
N ASP A 20 -15.48 -27.99 -8.43
CA ASP A 20 -14.76 -27.37 -9.55
C ASP A 20 -15.56 -26.25 -10.25
N ALA A 21 -16.88 -26.32 -10.26
CA ALA A 21 -17.69 -25.28 -10.89
C ALA A 21 -17.70 -23.97 -10.09
N LEU A 22 -17.66 -24.08 -8.76
CA LEU A 22 -17.49 -22.93 -7.86
C LEU A 22 -16.07 -22.38 -7.97
N TRP A 23 -15.05 -23.24 -8.08
CA TRP A 23 -13.68 -22.83 -8.34
C TRP A 23 -13.55 -21.98 -9.62
N GLN A 24 -14.15 -22.42 -10.73
CA GLN A 24 -14.16 -21.63 -11.97
C GLN A 24 -14.93 -20.31 -11.85
N SER A 25 -15.90 -20.23 -10.93
CA SER A 25 -16.64 -18.99 -10.67
C SER A 25 -15.82 -18.02 -9.82
N ALA A 26 -15.12 -18.52 -8.80
CA ALA A 26 -14.17 -17.74 -8.01
C ALA A 26 -13.01 -17.21 -8.86
N LEU A 27 -12.45 -18.01 -9.79
CA LEU A 27 -11.43 -17.52 -10.73
C LEU A 27 -11.95 -16.39 -11.63
N ARG A 28 -13.21 -16.43 -12.02
CA ARG A 28 -13.80 -15.34 -12.83
C ARG A 28 -14.06 -14.09 -12.02
N SER A 29 -14.42 -14.22 -10.74
CA SER A 29 -14.67 -13.06 -9.88
C SER A 29 -13.39 -12.30 -9.50
N THR A 30 -12.20 -12.83 -9.81
CA THR A 30 -10.95 -12.09 -9.63
C THR A 30 -10.64 -11.13 -10.76
N GLY A 31 -11.36 -11.17 -11.88
CA GLY A 31 -11.22 -10.19 -12.96
C GLY A 31 -12.16 -9.00 -12.77
N ASP A 32 -11.85 -7.88 -13.42
CA ASP A 32 -12.82 -6.78 -13.52
C ASP A 32 -13.93 -7.16 -14.52
N GLY A 33 -15.17 -7.23 -14.03
CA GLY A 33 -16.35 -7.52 -14.83
C GLY A 33 -16.97 -6.29 -15.51
N GLU A 34 -16.47 -5.09 -15.23
CA GLU A 34 -16.96 -3.81 -15.78
C GLU A 34 -16.19 -3.36 -17.05
N GLU A 35 -15.06 -3.98 -17.39
CA GLU A 35 -14.27 -3.67 -18.58
C GLU A 35 -14.67 -4.52 -19.81
N ASP A 36 -14.60 -3.91 -21.01
CA ASP A 36 -14.87 -4.58 -22.30
C ASP A 36 -13.92 -5.77 -22.56
N GLU A 37 -12.74 -5.76 -21.95
CA GLU A 37 -11.83 -6.90 -21.84
C GLU A 37 -11.50 -7.10 -20.35
N PRO A 38 -11.97 -8.18 -19.69
CA PRO A 38 -11.72 -8.39 -18.27
C PRO A 38 -10.22 -8.49 -18.00
N TYR A 39 -9.69 -7.55 -17.23
CA TYR A 39 -8.33 -7.63 -16.70
C TYR A 39 -8.31 -8.67 -15.58
N TYR A 40 -7.68 -9.82 -15.84
CA TYR A 40 -7.35 -10.78 -14.81
C TYR A 40 -5.96 -10.44 -14.31
N LEU A 41 -5.82 -10.16 -13.01
CA LEU A 41 -4.49 -10.13 -12.39
C LEU A 41 -3.73 -11.40 -12.78
N PRO A 42 -2.43 -11.31 -13.11
CA PRO A 42 -1.64 -12.46 -13.52
C PRO A 42 -1.28 -13.33 -12.31
N PHE A 43 -2.28 -13.90 -11.65
CA PHE A 43 -2.05 -14.87 -10.59
C PHE A 43 -1.22 -16.03 -11.13
N THR A 44 -0.24 -16.44 -10.34
CA THR A 44 0.32 -17.77 -10.47
C THR A 44 -0.61 -18.73 -9.73
N VAL A 45 -1.55 -19.32 -10.46
CA VAL A 45 -2.56 -20.22 -9.91
C VAL A 45 -1.93 -21.56 -9.51
N VAL A 46 -2.15 -21.96 -8.27
CA VAL A 46 -1.69 -23.21 -7.67
C VAL A 46 -2.90 -24.11 -7.39
N ASP A 47 -3.28 -24.90 -8.40
CA ASP A 47 -4.41 -25.84 -8.38
C ASP A 47 -3.87 -27.28 -8.25
N ASP A 48 -3.39 -27.63 -7.06
CA ASP A 48 -2.80 -28.94 -6.75
C ASP A 48 -3.46 -29.55 -5.50
N HIS A 49 -4.06 -30.74 -5.65
CA HIS A 49 -4.77 -31.45 -4.58
C HIS A 49 -3.92 -31.73 -3.33
N ARG A 50 -2.59 -31.62 -3.39
CA ARG A 50 -1.72 -31.71 -2.21
C ARG A 50 -1.98 -30.57 -1.20
N PHE A 51 -2.59 -29.47 -1.64
CA PHE A 51 -2.95 -28.33 -0.79
C PHE A 51 -4.40 -28.38 -0.29
N ASP A 52 -5.14 -29.46 -0.58
CA ASP A 52 -6.52 -29.63 -0.13
C ASP A 52 -6.60 -29.65 1.41
N GLY A 53 -7.46 -28.78 1.95
CA GLY A 53 -7.71 -28.63 3.38
C GLY A 53 -6.59 -27.96 4.20
N LEU A 54 -5.56 -27.39 3.57
CA LEU A 54 -4.50 -26.71 4.32
C LEU A 54 -5.02 -25.48 5.06
N THR A 55 -4.57 -25.34 6.31
CA THR A 55 -4.87 -24.18 7.13
C THR A 55 -3.85 -23.05 6.90
N VAL A 56 -4.16 -21.84 7.39
CA VAL A 56 -3.21 -20.72 7.41
C VAL A 56 -1.89 -21.12 8.08
N ASN A 57 -1.94 -21.82 9.21
CA ASN A 57 -0.74 -22.28 9.89
C ASN A 57 0.08 -23.26 9.06
N ASP A 58 -0.57 -24.16 8.32
CA ASP A 58 0.13 -25.09 7.44
C ASP A 58 0.81 -24.33 6.30
N LEU A 59 0.12 -23.36 5.70
CA LEU A 59 0.65 -22.49 4.64
C LEU A 59 1.90 -21.72 5.11
N LEU A 60 1.86 -21.12 6.31
CA LEU A 60 3.01 -20.41 6.88
C LEU A 60 4.27 -21.30 7.06
N GLN A 61 4.11 -22.62 7.14
CA GLN A 61 5.24 -23.56 7.24
C GLN A 61 5.82 -23.98 5.88
N ILE A 62 5.06 -23.84 4.79
CA ILE A 62 5.42 -24.38 3.48
C ILE A 62 5.64 -23.30 2.42
N VAL A 63 5.10 -22.10 2.61
CA VAL A 63 5.29 -20.98 1.69
C VAL A 63 6.77 -20.52 1.76
N PRO A 64 7.43 -20.29 0.60
CA PRO A 64 8.80 -19.79 0.57
C PRO A 64 8.95 -18.45 1.30
N GLY A 65 10.09 -18.25 1.98
CA GLY A 65 10.31 -17.05 2.82
C GLY A 65 10.53 -15.74 2.06
N ASP A 66 10.64 -15.78 0.73
CA ASP A 66 10.66 -14.63 -0.18
C ASP A 66 9.26 -14.23 -0.68
N GLN A 67 8.25 -15.05 -0.41
CA GLN A 67 6.85 -14.73 -0.59
C GLN A 67 6.34 -14.03 0.66
N PHE A 68 5.86 -12.79 0.54
CA PHE A 68 5.40 -11.98 1.69
C PHE A 68 3.88 -12.00 1.88
N TYR A 69 3.13 -12.50 0.90
CA TYR A 69 1.69 -12.72 1.00
C TYR A 69 1.26 -13.79 0.01
N VAL A 70 0.15 -14.47 0.27
CA VAL A 70 -0.50 -15.38 -0.70
C VAL A 70 -2.00 -15.19 -0.70
N PHE A 71 -2.63 -15.46 -1.84
CA PHE A 71 -4.08 -15.58 -1.94
C PHE A 71 -4.49 -17.03 -1.82
N VAL A 72 -5.59 -17.28 -1.11
CA VAL A 72 -6.11 -18.62 -0.84
C VAL A 72 -7.58 -18.67 -1.22
N ALA A 73 -7.93 -19.63 -2.07
CA ALA A 73 -9.31 -20.00 -2.38
C ALA A 73 -9.70 -21.20 -1.51
N ASP A 74 -10.33 -20.90 -0.37
CA ASP A 74 -10.79 -21.90 0.60
C ASP A 74 -12.31 -22.12 0.51
N ARG A 75 -12.86 -22.88 1.46
CA ARG A 75 -14.29 -23.19 1.49
C ARG A 75 -15.19 -21.95 1.49
N ARG A 76 -14.83 -20.87 2.20
CA ARG A 76 -15.63 -19.63 2.19
C ARG A 76 -15.60 -18.98 0.81
N THR A 77 -14.45 -19.00 0.12
CA THR A 77 -14.37 -18.52 -1.27
C THR A 77 -15.34 -19.26 -2.17
N MET A 78 -15.52 -20.57 -1.99
CA MET A 78 -16.43 -21.37 -2.82
C MET A 78 -17.91 -21.14 -2.48
N GLU A 79 -18.24 -21.05 -1.18
CA GLU A 79 -19.63 -21.01 -0.69
C GLU A 79 -20.26 -19.61 -0.71
N ASP A 80 -19.45 -18.57 -0.51
CA ASP A 80 -19.92 -17.19 -0.42
C ASP A 80 -20.20 -16.62 -1.83
N PRO A 81 -21.38 -16.01 -2.07
CA PRO A 81 -21.74 -15.43 -3.37
C PRO A 81 -20.77 -14.38 -3.91
N GLU A 82 -20.03 -13.69 -3.04
CA GLU A 82 -19.03 -12.69 -3.46
C GLU A 82 -17.67 -13.31 -3.80
N HIS A 83 -17.49 -14.61 -3.54
CA HIS A 83 -16.23 -15.34 -3.75
C HIS A 83 -14.97 -14.66 -3.15
N PRO A 84 -15.00 -14.17 -1.90
CA PRO A 84 -13.87 -13.47 -1.33
C PRO A 84 -12.67 -14.41 -1.15
N LEU A 85 -11.53 -14.04 -1.74
CA LEU A 85 -10.26 -14.72 -1.50
C LEU A 85 -9.76 -14.41 -0.09
N LEU A 86 -9.08 -15.35 0.55
CA LEU A 86 -8.34 -15.09 1.78
C LEU A 86 -6.92 -14.66 1.40
N VAL A 87 -6.52 -13.44 1.74
CA VAL A 87 -5.12 -13.04 1.69
C VAL A 87 -4.48 -13.40 3.02
N VAL A 88 -3.31 -14.01 2.98
CA VAL A 88 -2.52 -14.39 4.14
C VAL A 88 -1.19 -13.66 4.06
N ASP A 89 -0.88 -12.88 5.08
CA ASP A 89 0.47 -12.37 5.32
C ASP A 89 1.37 -13.54 5.71
N THR A 90 2.45 -13.76 4.96
CA THR A 90 3.40 -14.84 5.23
C THR A 90 4.63 -14.36 6.00
N GLY A 91 4.65 -13.07 6.36
CA GLY A 91 5.68 -12.45 7.16
C GLY A 91 7.00 -12.30 6.41
N SER A 92 8.01 -11.82 7.12
CA SER A 92 9.38 -11.73 6.62
C SER A 92 10.35 -12.21 7.68
N ALA A 93 10.96 -13.36 7.43
CA ALA A 93 12.00 -13.92 8.31
C ALA A 93 13.19 -12.93 8.48
N ALA A 94 13.48 -12.12 7.45
CA ALA A 94 14.52 -11.10 7.50
C ALA A 94 14.14 -9.90 8.40
N ALA A 95 12.85 -9.62 8.58
CA ALA A 95 12.34 -8.55 9.42
C ALA A 95 11.93 -9.01 10.85
N GLY A 96 11.99 -10.32 11.14
CA GLY A 96 11.54 -10.88 12.42
C GLY A 96 10.01 -10.91 12.57
N ASP A 97 9.29 -10.82 11.46
CA ASP A 97 7.83 -10.87 11.40
C ASP A 97 7.37 -12.32 11.16
N ALA A 98 6.50 -12.81 12.04
CA ALA A 98 5.98 -14.18 12.00
C ALA A 98 4.83 -14.36 10.99
N GLY A 99 4.29 -13.27 10.44
CA GLY A 99 3.12 -13.30 9.57
C GLY A 99 1.87 -13.85 10.25
N GLY A 100 0.93 -14.31 9.42
CA GLY A 100 -0.31 -14.97 9.85
C GLY A 100 -1.51 -14.04 10.02
N GLN A 101 -1.35 -12.75 9.76
CA GLN A 101 -2.50 -11.86 9.57
C GLN A 101 -3.27 -12.28 8.31
N THR A 102 -4.59 -12.10 8.33
CA THR A 102 -5.43 -12.45 7.21
C THR A 102 -6.52 -11.43 6.97
N VAL A 103 -6.87 -11.21 5.71
CA VAL A 103 -8.01 -10.39 5.31
C VAL A 103 -8.75 -11.06 4.16
N ARG A 104 -10.08 -10.94 4.10
CA ARG A 104 -10.85 -11.39 2.95
C ARG A 104 -10.93 -10.28 1.92
N VAL A 105 -10.91 -10.62 0.64
CA VAL A 105 -10.87 -9.61 -0.42
C VAL A 105 -11.69 -10.02 -1.64
N THR A 106 -12.39 -9.05 -2.22
CA THR A 106 -13.06 -9.15 -3.53
C THR A 106 -12.49 -8.10 -4.47
N GLN A 107 -12.84 -8.12 -5.76
CA GLN A 107 -12.57 -6.96 -6.60
C GLN A 107 -13.42 -5.75 -6.20
N PRO A 108 -12.92 -4.50 -6.33
CA PRO A 108 -11.58 -4.08 -6.79
C PRO A 108 -10.46 -4.18 -5.73
N GLY A 109 -10.76 -4.65 -4.51
CA GLY A 109 -9.77 -4.77 -3.42
C GLY A 109 -8.61 -5.71 -3.74
N ILE A 110 -8.84 -6.72 -4.57
CA ILE A 110 -7.82 -7.67 -5.04
C ILE A 110 -6.70 -6.93 -5.79
N GLU A 111 -7.04 -6.03 -6.73
CA GLU A 111 -6.09 -5.16 -7.43
C GLU A 111 -5.34 -4.23 -6.48
N SER A 112 -6.08 -3.62 -5.53
CA SER A 112 -5.50 -2.72 -4.54
C SER A 112 -4.44 -3.41 -3.68
N ILE A 113 -4.70 -4.63 -3.21
CA ILE A 113 -3.72 -5.41 -2.44
C ILE A 113 -2.52 -5.76 -3.32
N GLU A 114 -2.75 -6.29 -4.52
CA GLU A 114 -1.67 -6.74 -5.42
C GLU A 114 -0.71 -5.61 -5.78
N SER A 115 -1.24 -4.47 -6.21
CA SER A 115 -0.43 -3.32 -6.65
C SER A 115 0.30 -2.62 -5.50
N ASN A 116 -0.14 -2.77 -4.26
CA ASN A 116 0.52 -2.17 -3.10
C ASN A 116 1.51 -3.12 -2.41
N LEU A 117 1.11 -4.37 -2.14
CA LEU A 117 1.97 -5.31 -1.42
C LEU A 117 3.13 -5.82 -2.28
N SER A 118 2.94 -5.98 -3.60
CA SER A 118 4.00 -6.43 -4.52
C SER A 118 5.22 -5.49 -4.51
N ILE A 119 4.99 -4.18 -4.37
CA ILE A 119 6.04 -3.16 -4.33
C ILE A 119 6.32 -2.64 -2.92
N ALA A 120 5.70 -3.24 -1.89
CA ALA A 120 5.80 -2.81 -0.49
C ALA A 120 5.45 -1.32 -0.26
N ASN A 121 4.39 -0.84 -0.92
CA ASN A 121 3.90 0.54 -0.77
C ASN A 121 3.01 0.74 0.48
N MET A 122 2.25 -0.29 0.87
CA MET A 122 1.40 -0.31 2.08
C MET A 122 1.69 -1.58 2.89
N ASP A 123 1.41 -1.53 4.19
CA ASP A 123 1.57 -2.69 5.06
C ASP A 123 0.29 -3.55 5.01
N PHE A 124 0.42 -4.83 5.36
CA PHE A 124 -0.71 -5.77 5.32
C PHE A 124 -1.84 -5.37 6.29
N VAL A 125 -1.48 -4.85 7.46
CA VAL A 125 -2.42 -4.45 8.51
C VAL A 125 -3.39 -3.36 8.04
N ASP A 126 -2.95 -2.48 7.15
CA ASP A 126 -3.75 -1.39 6.57
C ASP A 126 -5.02 -1.95 5.89
N PHE A 127 -4.89 -3.10 5.21
CA PHE A 127 -6.01 -3.77 4.55
C PHE A 127 -6.92 -4.49 5.54
N VAL A 128 -6.36 -5.04 6.62
CA VAL A 128 -7.14 -5.66 7.71
C VAL A 128 -8.01 -4.61 8.38
N ASP A 129 -7.44 -3.44 8.67
CA ASP A 129 -8.13 -2.33 9.33
C ASP A 129 -9.15 -1.65 8.40
N ALA A 130 -8.91 -1.65 7.09
CA ALA A 130 -9.82 -1.11 6.08
C ALA A 130 -10.93 -2.10 5.66
N ALA A 131 -10.94 -3.33 6.17
CA ALA A 131 -11.97 -4.29 5.85
C ALA A 131 -13.34 -3.88 6.42
N ASP A 132 -14.42 -4.20 5.70
CA ASP A 132 -15.78 -3.95 6.16
C ASP A 132 -16.08 -4.74 7.45
N SER A 133 -17.22 -4.43 8.08
CA SER A 133 -17.65 -5.09 9.33
C SER A 133 -17.78 -6.62 9.26
N ASP A 134 -17.83 -7.21 8.06
CA ASP A 134 -17.85 -8.65 7.81
C ASP A 134 -16.45 -9.25 7.52
N GLY A 135 -15.40 -8.43 7.67
CA GLY A 135 -14.00 -8.76 7.50
C GLY A 135 -13.55 -8.83 6.05
N VAL A 136 -14.34 -8.32 5.10
CA VAL A 136 -14.02 -8.29 3.67
C VAL A 136 -13.59 -6.89 3.24
N TYR A 137 -12.38 -6.77 2.73
CA TYR A 137 -11.90 -5.58 2.05
C TYR A 137 -12.40 -5.59 0.60
N ARG A 138 -13.28 -4.64 0.28
CA ARG A 138 -13.88 -4.48 -1.06
C ARG A 138 -13.19 -3.39 -1.89
N GLY A 139 -11.99 -2.99 -1.49
CA GLY A 139 -11.25 -1.88 -2.10
C GLY A 139 -11.51 -0.54 -1.38
N PRO A 140 -10.82 0.53 -1.81
CA PRO A 140 -11.02 1.85 -1.25
C PRO A 140 -12.48 2.29 -1.47
N ASP A 141 -13.04 3.02 -0.50
CA ASP A 141 -14.39 3.56 -0.63
C ASP A 141 -14.48 4.43 -1.91
N LYS A 142 -15.25 3.96 -2.89
CA LYS A 142 -15.50 4.68 -4.16
C LYS A 142 -16.22 6.02 -3.94
N SER A 143 -16.78 6.26 -2.75
CA SER A 143 -17.36 7.55 -2.37
C SER A 143 -16.31 8.62 -2.11
N VAL A 144 -15.07 8.21 -1.81
CA VAL A 144 -13.90 9.07 -1.79
C VAL A 144 -13.52 9.32 -3.24
N ALA A 145 -13.77 10.54 -3.72
CA ALA A 145 -13.36 10.93 -5.07
C ALA A 145 -11.87 10.59 -5.27
N PRO A 146 -11.51 9.98 -6.41
CA PRO A 146 -10.12 9.60 -6.66
C PRO A 146 -9.20 10.81 -6.44
N PRO A 147 -8.00 10.60 -5.87
CA PRO A 147 -7.06 11.68 -5.65
C PRO A 147 -6.87 12.45 -6.95
N GLN A 148 -7.19 13.74 -6.91
CA GLN A 148 -7.01 14.61 -8.05
C GLN A 148 -5.54 14.99 -8.09
N TYR A 149 -4.84 14.57 -9.13
CA TYR A 149 -3.43 14.88 -9.28
C TYR A 149 -3.23 16.13 -10.13
N GLN A 150 -2.27 16.95 -9.74
CA GLN A 150 -1.76 18.02 -10.59
C GLN A 150 -0.23 18.09 -10.54
N HIS A 151 0.36 18.53 -11.64
CA HIS A 151 1.79 18.82 -11.70
C HIS A 151 2.05 20.25 -11.22
N LEU A 152 2.79 20.38 -10.12
CA LEU A 152 3.29 21.67 -9.63
C LEU A 152 4.75 21.82 -10.04
N SER A 153 5.12 22.93 -10.67
CA SER A 153 6.54 23.13 -11.02
C SER A 153 7.40 23.26 -9.77
N VAL A 154 8.58 22.65 -9.79
CA VAL A 154 9.55 22.72 -8.67
C VAL A 154 9.90 24.18 -8.36
N ALA A 155 10.00 25.04 -9.39
CA ALA A 155 10.21 26.47 -9.22
C ALA A 155 9.08 27.16 -8.42
N THR A 156 7.82 26.77 -8.63
CA THR A 156 6.68 27.31 -7.88
C THR A 156 6.69 26.83 -6.44
N LEU A 157 6.92 25.53 -6.22
CA LEU A 157 7.04 24.96 -4.87
C LEU A 157 8.17 25.64 -4.09
N ARG A 158 9.35 25.75 -4.69
CA ARG A 158 10.51 26.46 -4.13
C ARG A 158 10.17 27.89 -3.74
N ALA A 159 9.48 28.64 -4.61
CA ALA A 159 9.07 30.00 -4.30
C ALA A 159 8.10 30.07 -3.11
N ALA A 160 7.22 29.08 -2.94
CA ALA A 160 6.31 28.99 -1.80
C ALA A 160 7.06 28.65 -0.50
N VAL A 161 7.95 27.65 -0.53
CA VAL A 161 8.82 27.31 0.60
C VAL A 161 9.68 28.51 1.03
N GLN A 162 10.19 29.29 0.08
CA GLN A 162 10.95 30.52 0.34
C GLN A 162 10.13 31.59 1.08
N ARG A 163 8.80 31.65 0.89
CA ARG A 163 7.92 32.57 1.62
C ARG A 163 7.61 32.09 3.05
N ARG A 164 7.70 30.78 3.29
CA ARG A 164 7.32 30.12 4.55
C ARG A 164 8.51 29.66 5.39
N GLN A 165 9.58 30.44 5.39
CA GLN A 165 10.80 30.17 6.19
C GLN A 165 10.57 30.33 7.70
N ASP A 166 9.36 30.71 8.12
CA ASP A 166 8.89 30.69 9.50
C ASP A 166 8.55 29.27 10.00
N LEU A 167 8.37 28.31 9.10
CA LEU A 167 7.99 26.94 9.43
C LEU A 167 9.20 26.04 9.74
N PRO A 168 9.04 25.05 10.64
CA PRO A 168 10.07 24.05 10.90
C PRO A 168 10.53 23.34 9.62
N LEU A 169 11.83 23.10 9.50
CA LEU A 169 12.48 22.40 8.38
C LEU A 169 12.45 23.08 7.00
N PHE A 170 11.82 24.26 6.87
CA PHE A 170 11.67 24.88 5.54
C PHE A 170 12.96 25.50 5.01
N SER A 171 13.91 25.81 5.88
CA SER A 171 15.27 26.15 5.47
C SER A 171 15.99 24.96 4.82
N GLU A 172 15.83 23.77 5.38
CA GLU A 172 16.41 22.51 4.91
C GLU A 172 15.72 22.05 3.62
N LEU A 173 14.39 22.15 3.55
CA LEU A 173 13.62 21.85 2.34
C LEU A 173 14.03 22.77 1.19
N LEU A 174 14.19 24.07 1.46
CA LEU A 174 14.66 25.02 0.44
C LEU A 174 16.09 24.70 -0.01
N HIS A 175 16.97 24.38 0.93
CA HIS A 175 18.35 23.97 0.62
C HIS A 175 18.39 22.73 -0.27
N ASP A 176 17.60 21.71 0.07
CA ASP A 176 17.50 20.47 -0.70
C ASP A 176 16.96 20.74 -2.11
N LEU A 177 15.86 21.51 -2.24
CA LEU A 177 15.29 21.94 -3.52
C LEU A 177 16.27 22.73 -4.41
N ASP A 178 17.24 23.42 -3.80
CA ASP A 178 18.28 24.18 -4.51
C ASP A 178 19.48 23.32 -4.91
N THR A 179 19.72 22.21 -4.21
CA THR A 179 20.98 21.45 -4.29
C THR A 179 20.84 20.16 -5.09
N ASP A 180 19.68 19.52 -5.04
CA ASP A 180 19.42 18.24 -5.71
C ASP A 180 18.46 18.40 -6.90
N ASP A 181 18.42 17.40 -7.78
CA ASP A 181 17.49 17.34 -8.89
C ASP A 181 16.20 16.59 -8.50
N HIS A 182 15.07 17.26 -8.60
CA HIS A 182 13.73 16.71 -8.35
C HIS A 182 12.86 16.71 -9.62
N GLY A 183 13.46 16.97 -10.78
CA GLY A 183 12.77 17.16 -12.06
C GLY A 183 12.11 18.54 -12.21
N GLU A 184 11.35 18.73 -13.29
CA GLU A 184 10.68 20.02 -13.57
C GLU A 184 9.41 20.22 -12.74
N THR A 185 8.75 19.13 -12.37
CA THR A 185 7.46 19.15 -11.65
C THR A 185 7.41 18.08 -10.58
N VAL A 186 6.68 18.36 -9.50
CA VAL A 186 6.26 17.41 -8.48
C VAL A 186 4.78 17.06 -8.69
N LEU A 187 4.43 15.80 -8.47
CA LEU A 187 3.04 15.36 -8.44
C LEU A 187 2.41 15.76 -7.10
N VAL A 188 1.32 16.52 -7.15
CA VAL A 188 0.55 16.93 -5.98
C VAL A 188 -0.80 16.23 -6.02
N SER A 189 -1.14 15.53 -4.94
CA SER A 189 -2.52 15.12 -4.69
C SER A 189 -3.28 16.30 -4.10
N THR A 190 -4.18 16.92 -4.86
CA THR A 190 -4.86 18.17 -4.48
C THR A 190 -5.98 17.97 -3.47
N ARG A 191 -6.40 16.71 -3.29
CA ARG A 191 -7.38 16.32 -2.28
C ARG A 191 -7.05 14.92 -1.79
N VAL A 192 -6.44 14.85 -0.61
CA VAL A 192 -6.19 13.57 0.05
C VAL A 192 -7.40 13.17 0.89
N ASP A 193 -7.63 11.86 1.01
CA ASP A 193 -8.46 11.33 2.09
C ASP A 193 -7.75 11.62 3.42
N MET A 194 -8.30 12.53 4.22
CA MET A 194 -7.66 12.96 5.46
C MET A 194 -7.68 11.89 6.56
N GLU A 195 -8.64 10.96 6.54
CA GLU A 195 -8.67 9.86 7.52
C GLU A 195 -7.54 8.88 7.22
N MET A 196 -7.47 8.43 5.97
CA MET A 196 -6.40 7.55 5.48
C MET A 196 -5.03 8.22 5.60
N TYR A 197 -4.89 9.48 5.18
CA TYR A 197 -3.63 10.21 5.23
C TYR A 197 -3.14 10.39 6.67
N ARG A 198 -4.03 10.72 7.61
CA ARG A 198 -3.69 10.82 9.04
C ARG A 198 -3.27 9.46 9.60
N TRP A 199 -4.00 8.41 9.28
CA TRP A 199 -3.67 7.05 9.72
C TRP A 199 -2.26 6.64 9.22
N ASN A 200 -1.95 6.85 7.94
CA ASN A 200 -0.63 6.57 7.36
C ASN A 200 0.47 7.43 7.99
N ALA A 201 0.17 8.71 8.26
CA ALA A 201 1.12 9.60 8.90
C ALA A 201 1.49 9.08 10.31
N HIS A 202 0.51 8.64 11.11
CA HIS A 202 0.73 8.08 12.45
C HIS A 202 1.34 6.68 12.45
N ASN A 203 0.99 5.85 11.45
CA ASN A 203 1.43 4.45 11.31
C ASN A 203 2.27 4.28 10.03
N PRO A 204 3.51 4.81 10.01
CA PRO A 204 4.36 4.67 8.85
C PRO A 204 4.74 3.20 8.69
N PRO A 205 4.98 2.73 7.45
CA PRO A 205 5.28 1.32 7.19
C PRO A 205 6.38 0.80 8.10
N ALA A 206 6.20 -0.39 8.67
CA ALA A 206 7.08 -1.01 9.68
C ALA A 206 8.54 -1.19 9.19
N ARG A 207 8.76 -1.11 7.86
CA ARG A 207 10.07 -1.22 7.20
C ARG A 207 10.78 0.13 6.97
N SER A 208 10.29 1.25 7.52
CA SER A 208 10.99 2.54 7.45
C SER A 208 12.27 2.53 8.31
N VAL A 209 13.41 2.14 7.70
CA VAL A 209 14.76 2.24 8.31
C VAL A 209 15.23 3.70 8.39
N TRP A 210 14.44 4.65 7.92
CA TRP A 210 14.85 6.04 7.69
C TRP A 210 14.52 6.90 8.91
N ARG A 211 15.48 7.73 9.32
CA ARG A 211 15.28 8.67 10.43
C ARG A 211 14.38 9.80 9.93
N SER A 212 13.26 10.03 10.62
CA SER A 212 12.36 11.15 10.32
C SER A 212 12.72 12.40 11.14
N GLU A 213 12.74 13.55 10.49
CA GLU A 213 12.88 14.89 11.06
C GLU A 213 11.57 15.64 10.83
N GLY A 214 11.10 16.42 11.81
CA GLY A 214 9.88 17.24 11.69
C GLY A 214 8.56 16.46 11.77
N ARG A 215 8.63 15.14 12.00
CA ARG A 215 7.45 14.25 12.12
C ARG A 215 6.39 14.77 13.07
N GLU A 216 6.77 15.20 14.27
CA GLU A 216 5.81 15.67 15.26
C GLU A 216 5.06 16.93 14.81
N ASP A 217 5.74 17.82 14.07
CA ASP A 217 5.13 19.04 13.54
C ASP A 217 4.18 18.72 12.38
N LEU A 218 4.56 17.77 11.52
CA LEU A 218 3.68 17.23 10.47
C LEU A 218 2.43 16.58 11.09
N LEU A 219 2.59 15.70 12.07
CA LEU A 219 1.47 15.01 12.72
C LEU A 219 0.49 16.01 13.35
N ARG A 220 1.01 17.00 14.10
CA ARG A 220 0.17 18.07 14.67
C ARG A 220 -0.60 18.82 13.60
N ALA A 221 0.03 19.16 12.47
CA ALA A 221 -0.65 19.84 11.37
C ALA A 221 -1.75 18.96 10.76
N VAL A 222 -1.48 17.68 10.49
CA VAL A 222 -2.44 16.75 9.87
C VAL A 222 -3.63 16.43 10.80
N ASP A 223 -3.40 16.39 12.11
CA ASP A 223 -4.46 16.21 13.10
C ASP A 223 -5.46 17.39 13.11
N ASP A 224 -4.97 18.61 12.90
CA ASP A 224 -5.79 19.83 12.89
C ASP A 224 -6.50 20.10 11.54
N LEU A 225 -6.03 19.49 10.45
CA LEU A 225 -6.58 19.70 9.11
C LEU A 225 -7.80 18.84 8.81
N SER A 226 -8.84 19.46 8.24
CA SER A 226 -10.01 18.76 7.69
C SER A 226 -9.90 18.46 6.20
N VAL A 227 -9.05 19.20 5.48
CA VAL A 227 -8.71 19.01 4.07
C VAL A 227 -7.25 19.40 3.85
N ALA A 228 -6.55 18.71 2.96
CA ALA A 228 -5.20 19.03 2.56
C ALA A 228 -4.90 18.57 1.14
N ALA A 229 -3.87 19.17 0.56
CA ALA A 229 -3.11 18.60 -0.54
C ALA A 229 -1.78 18.02 0.00
N ALA A 230 -1.20 17.06 -0.72
CA ALA A 230 0.06 16.45 -0.34
C ALA A 230 0.99 16.29 -1.55
N ALA A 231 2.29 16.48 -1.30
CA ALA A 231 3.35 16.28 -2.28
C ALA A 231 4.50 15.50 -1.66
N THR A 232 5.16 14.69 -2.47
CA THR A 232 6.37 13.97 -2.08
C THR A 232 7.50 14.33 -3.03
N ILE A 233 8.64 14.75 -2.50
CA ILE A 233 9.88 14.90 -3.27
C ILE A 233 10.96 13.98 -2.69
N ARG A 234 11.83 13.45 -3.55
CA ARG A 234 12.89 12.54 -3.11
C ARG A 234 14.16 12.81 -3.89
N ALA A 235 15.29 12.63 -3.21
CA ALA A 235 16.59 12.46 -3.85
C ALA A 235 17.03 11.02 -3.58
N GLU A 236 17.26 10.26 -4.67
CA GLU A 236 17.48 8.82 -4.58
C GLU A 236 18.64 8.48 -3.63
N GLY A 237 18.35 7.60 -2.67
CA GLY A 237 19.31 7.15 -1.66
C GLY A 237 19.68 8.16 -0.57
N ARG A 238 19.16 9.40 -0.60
CA ARG A 238 19.47 10.45 0.37
C ARG A 238 18.32 10.75 1.32
N TYR A 239 17.21 11.24 0.78
CA TYR A 239 16.06 11.66 1.57
C TYR A 239 14.75 11.56 0.78
N GLN A 240 13.66 11.54 1.54
CA GLN A 240 12.29 11.73 1.06
C GLN A 240 11.64 12.79 1.93
N TRP A 241 10.99 13.76 1.31
CA TRP A 241 10.13 14.73 1.97
C TRP A 241 8.68 14.39 1.72
N SER A 242 7.86 14.45 2.76
CA SER A 242 6.41 14.57 2.61
C SER A 242 5.99 15.98 3.03
N ILE A 243 5.25 16.65 2.15
CA ILE A 243 4.89 18.05 2.29
C ILE A 243 3.37 18.16 2.25
N VAL A 244 2.79 18.71 3.30
CA VAL A 244 1.37 19.04 3.38
C VAL A 244 1.17 20.46 2.86
N LEU A 245 0.21 20.63 1.97
CA LEU A 245 -0.09 21.87 1.27
C LEU A 245 -1.55 22.26 1.51
N ASP A 246 -1.83 23.56 1.46
CA ASP A 246 -3.19 24.06 1.34
C ASP A 246 -3.79 23.62 -0.01
N PRO A 247 -4.99 23.01 -0.07
CA PRO A 247 -5.50 22.41 -1.30
C PRO A 247 -5.93 23.43 -2.37
N GLU A 248 -6.19 24.68 -1.99
CA GLU A 248 -6.60 25.73 -2.93
C GLU A 248 -5.41 26.55 -3.45
N THR A 249 -4.48 26.89 -2.55
CA THR A 249 -3.37 27.79 -2.82
C THR A 249 -2.04 27.08 -3.07
N LEU A 250 -1.94 25.82 -2.65
CA LEU A 250 -0.71 25.00 -2.66
C LEU A 250 0.43 25.61 -1.84
N GLU A 251 0.11 26.53 -0.92
CA GLU A 251 1.06 27.03 0.07
C GLU A 251 1.41 25.90 1.05
N PRO A 252 2.70 25.63 1.31
CA PRO A 252 3.06 24.55 2.21
C PRO A 252 2.76 24.88 3.67
N ILE A 253 2.26 23.89 4.40
CA ILE A 253 1.75 24.00 5.78
C ILE A 253 2.72 23.34 6.78
N ALA A 254 3.18 22.14 6.45
CA ALA A 254 4.12 21.36 7.26
C ALA A 254 4.87 20.37 6.36
N ALA A 255 6.01 19.90 6.83
CA ALA A 255 6.76 18.86 6.14
C ALA A 255 7.48 17.95 7.14
N ASP A 256 7.65 16.69 6.77
CA ASP A 256 8.63 15.82 7.40
C ASP A 256 9.67 15.37 6.38
N ARG A 257 10.88 15.09 6.87
CA ARG A 257 11.99 14.60 6.06
C ARG A 257 12.45 13.27 6.61
N GLN A 258 12.34 12.23 5.81
CA GLN A 258 12.97 10.94 6.06
C GLN A 258 14.36 10.93 5.43
N ILE A 259 15.38 10.60 6.22
CA ILE A 259 16.78 10.52 5.79
C ILE A 259 17.28 9.10 6.01
N ARG A 260 17.95 8.54 5.00
CA ARG A 260 18.59 7.24 5.13
C ARG A 260 19.77 7.35 6.12
N PRO A 261 19.87 6.51 7.17
CA PRO A 261 21.05 6.50 8.03
C PRO A 261 22.29 6.13 7.20
N GLU A 262 23.39 6.86 7.40
CA GLU A 262 24.67 6.52 6.81
C GLU A 262 25.05 5.10 7.27
N THR A 263 25.24 4.17 6.32
CA THR A 263 25.87 2.89 6.64
C THR A 263 27.27 3.20 7.15
N SER A 264 27.46 3.08 8.47
CA SER A 264 28.80 3.00 9.05
C SER A 264 29.50 1.82 8.39
N GLY A 265 30.53 2.10 7.60
CA GLY A 265 31.37 1.09 6.95
C GLY A 265 32.16 0.27 7.95
#